data_AF-A0A4Q5QSB5-F1
#
_entry.id   AF-A0A4Q5QSB5-F1
#
_cell.length_a   1.000
_cell.length_b   1.000
_cell.length_c   1.000
_cell.angle_alpha   90.00
_cell.angle_beta   90.00
_cell.angle_gamma   90.00
#
_symmetry.space_group_name_H-M   'P 1'
#
loop_
_entity.id
_entity.type
_entity.pdbx_description
1 polymer ?
#
loop_
_entity_poly.entity_id
_entity_poly.type
_entity_poly.pdbx_seq_one_letter_code
_entity_poly.pdbx_strand_id
1 'polypeptide(L)'
;DESIKRLKGEEPMYSYALLEPECYYLVQEKEDSPIELIQVKVKSDQKDDVMDLTLVTPDMANIKEKKISVMAPIGTALIGFRQGQKVKWQVPAGKKTFTILEVINEQ
;
A
#
# COMPACT_ATOMS: atom_id res chain seq x y z
N ASP A 1 32.85 -36.97 -3.82
CA ASP A 1 33.35 -35.60 -3.66
C ASP A 1 32.45 -34.68 -4.46
N GLU A 2 31.99 -33.62 -3.80
CA GLU A 2 31.07 -32.57 -4.25
C GLU A 2 29.77 -33.00 -4.97
N SER A 3 28.73 -33.40 -4.25
CA SER A 3 27.81 -32.53 -3.49
C SER A 3 26.93 -31.62 -4.35
N ILE A 4 25.66 -32.01 -4.42
CA ILE A 4 24.49 -31.14 -4.16
C ILE A 4 24.09 -30.14 -5.27
N LYS A 5 23.05 -30.58 -6.01
CA LYS A 5 21.86 -29.84 -6.47
C LYS A 5 22.08 -28.44 -7.07
N ARG A 6 21.85 -28.38 -8.39
CA ARG A 6 21.24 -27.23 -9.06
C ARG A 6 19.94 -26.84 -8.32
N LEU A 7 20.01 -25.86 -7.43
CA LEU A 7 18.85 -25.10 -7.01
C LEU A 7 18.57 -24.12 -8.15
N LYS A 8 17.69 -24.52 -9.07
CA LYS A 8 16.97 -23.54 -9.89
C LYS A 8 16.30 -22.60 -8.91
N GLY A 9 16.74 -21.34 -8.86
CA GLY A 9 16.01 -20.30 -8.15
C GLY A 9 14.58 -20.33 -8.66
N GLU A 10 13.63 -20.58 -7.76
CA GLU A 10 12.21 -20.56 -8.06
C GLU A 10 11.87 -19.16 -8.56
N GLU A 11 11.44 -19.05 -9.81
CA GLU A 11 10.90 -17.79 -10.33
C GLU A 11 9.72 -17.40 -9.42
N PRO A 12 9.60 -16.12 -9.02
CA PRO A 12 8.49 -15.72 -8.16
C PRO A 12 7.16 -16.09 -8.85
N MET A 13 6.39 -16.97 -8.21
CA MET A 13 5.12 -17.56 -8.70
C MET A 13 3.98 -16.53 -8.81
N TYR A 14 4.26 -15.23 -8.70
CA TYR A 14 3.22 -14.21 -8.78
C TYR A 14 3.05 -13.77 -10.23
N SER A 15 2.09 -14.38 -10.92
CA SER A 15 1.63 -13.86 -12.21
C SER A 15 0.80 -12.60 -11.95
N TYR A 16 1.23 -11.47 -12.50
CA TYR A 16 0.49 -10.20 -12.47
C TYR A 16 -0.90 -10.29 -13.15
N ALA A 17 -1.23 -11.40 -13.81
CA ALA A 17 -2.53 -11.61 -14.48
C ALA A 17 -3.73 -11.70 -13.52
N LEU A 18 -3.49 -11.88 -12.21
CA LEU A 18 -4.54 -11.85 -11.18
C LEU A 18 -4.80 -10.45 -10.61
N LEU A 19 -3.99 -9.46 -11.03
CA LEU A 19 -4.13 -8.10 -10.57
C LEU A 19 -5.08 -7.35 -11.51
N GLU A 20 -6.10 -6.73 -10.91
CA GLU A 20 -7.02 -5.86 -11.65
C GLU A 20 -6.23 -4.70 -12.24
N PRO A 21 -6.41 -4.40 -13.54
CA PRO A 21 -5.73 -3.28 -14.17
C PRO A 21 -6.08 -1.97 -13.45
N GLU A 22 -5.07 -1.13 -13.30
CA GLU A 22 -5.14 0.18 -12.63
C GLU A 22 -5.33 0.14 -11.10
N CYS A 23 -5.36 -1.04 -10.48
CA CYS A 23 -5.27 -1.14 -9.03
C CYS A 23 -3.80 -1.10 -8.58
N TYR A 24 -3.55 -0.46 -7.43
CA TYR A 24 -2.20 -0.37 -6.87
C TYR A 24 -1.98 -1.47 -5.84
N TYR A 25 -0.86 -2.17 -6.00
CA TYR A 25 -0.50 -3.35 -5.21
C TYR A 25 0.84 -3.14 -4.51
N LEU A 26 0.95 -3.67 -3.29
CA LEU A 26 2.23 -3.79 -2.61
C LEU A 26 2.85 -5.13 -3.02
N VAL A 27 4.04 -5.06 -3.61
CA VAL A 27 4.81 -6.24 -3.97
C VAL A 27 6.00 -6.30 -3.02
N GLN A 28 6.07 -7.35 -2.20
CA GLN A 28 7.24 -7.63 -1.40
C GLN A 28 8.12 -8.60 -2.21
N GLU A 29 9.28 -8.14 -2.68
CA GLU A 29 10.16 -8.96 -3.51
C GLU A 29 10.86 -10.08 -2.72
N LYS A 30 11.10 -9.89 -1.41
CA LYS A 30 11.73 -10.87 -0.53
C LYS A 30 11.01 -10.93 0.81
N GLU A 31 10.85 -12.14 1.34
CA GLU A 31 10.39 -12.35 2.72
C GLU A 31 11.23 -11.49 3.68
N ASP A 32 10.56 -10.72 4.54
CA ASP A 32 11.13 -9.73 5.47
C ASP A 32 11.77 -8.45 4.89
N SER A 33 11.72 -8.20 3.58
CA SER A 33 12.15 -6.89 3.05
C SER A 33 11.14 -5.79 3.41
N PRO A 34 11.58 -4.55 3.68
CA PRO A 34 10.66 -3.43 3.80
C PRO A 34 9.87 -3.30 2.51
N ILE A 35 8.57 -3.00 2.64
CA ILE A 35 7.74 -2.71 1.48
C ILE A 35 8.08 -1.28 1.02
N GLU A 36 8.55 -1.14 -0.21
CA GLU A 36 8.88 0.16 -0.79
C GLU A 36 7.60 1.00 -1.00
N LEU A 37 7.76 2.31 -0.84
CA LEU A 37 6.72 3.20 -0.32
C LEU A 37 5.62 3.50 -1.34
N ILE A 38 4.36 3.24 -0.97
CA ILE A 38 3.20 3.80 -1.69
C ILE A 38 2.81 5.13 -1.05
N GLN A 39 2.91 6.20 -1.83
CA GLN A 39 2.35 7.50 -1.45
C GLN A 39 0.95 7.64 -2.02
N VAL A 40 -0.01 8.02 -1.17
CA VAL A 40 -1.41 8.18 -1.54
C VAL A 40 -1.85 9.59 -1.18
N LYS A 41 -2.35 10.33 -2.16
CA LYS A 41 -3.03 11.60 -1.95
C LYS A 41 -4.52 11.35 -1.85
N VAL A 42 -5.15 11.80 -0.77
CA VAL A 42 -6.57 11.63 -0.50
C VAL A 42 -7.24 12.97 -0.21
N LYS A 43 -8.49 13.11 -0.65
CA LYS A 43 -9.32 14.28 -0.35
C LYS A 43 -10.55 13.88 0.46
N SER A 44 -10.80 14.57 1.56
CA SER A 44 -12.02 14.37 2.36
C SER A 44 -13.25 14.89 1.60
N ASP A 45 -14.37 14.16 1.63
CA ASP A 45 -15.63 14.64 1.04
C ASP A 45 -16.33 15.71 1.90
N GLN A 46 -16.03 15.78 3.20
CA GLN A 46 -16.70 16.69 4.15
C GLN A 46 -15.97 18.03 4.38
N LYS A 47 -14.71 18.09 3.98
CA LYS A 47 -13.82 19.25 4.13
C LYS A 47 -12.93 19.27 2.91
N ASP A 48 -12.61 20.44 2.38
CA ASP A 48 -11.69 20.60 1.25
C ASP A 48 -10.22 20.35 1.66
N ASP A 49 -10.01 19.32 2.48
CA ASP A 49 -8.75 18.96 3.09
C ASP A 49 -8.12 17.82 2.30
N VAL A 50 -6.91 18.05 1.81
CA VAL A 50 -6.12 17.11 1.02
C VAL A 50 -4.96 16.62 1.89
N MET A 51 -4.79 15.32 1.98
CA MET A 51 -3.77 14.69 2.81
C MET A 51 -2.91 13.78 1.96
N ASP A 52 -1.59 13.94 2.07
CA ASP A 52 -0.60 13.00 1.56
C ASP A 52 -0.28 11.99 2.66
N LEU A 53 -0.44 10.71 2.37
CA LEU A 53 -0.16 9.60 3.27
C LEU A 53 0.89 8.70 2.64
N THR A 54 1.75 8.12 3.46
CA THR A 54 2.75 7.16 3.01
C THR A 54 2.49 5.83 3.68
N LEU A 55 2.25 4.78 2.91
CA LEU A 55 2.14 3.42 3.43
C LEU A 55 3.53 2.85 3.67
N VAL A 56 3.74 2.33 4.89
CA VAL A 56 5.01 1.77 5.36
C VAL A 56 4.78 0.48 6.15
N THR A 57 5.84 -0.25 6.45
CA THR A 57 5.80 -1.38 7.39
C THR A 57 5.47 -0.92 8.82
N PRO A 58 4.93 -1.80 9.69
CA PRO A 58 4.54 -1.43 11.06
C PRO A 58 5.64 -0.77 11.88
N ASP A 59 6.88 -1.22 11.73
CA ASP A 59 8.07 -0.72 12.43
C ASP A 59 8.45 0.71 12.01
N MET A 60 8.08 1.14 10.81
CA MET A 60 8.34 2.50 10.29
C MET A 60 7.16 3.46 10.44
N ALA A 61 6.04 3.00 11.02
CA ALA A 61 4.83 3.79 11.14
C ALA A 61 5.03 5.01 12.07
N ASN A 62 4.76 6.20 11.54
CA ASN A 62 4.82 7.44 12.29
C ASN A 62 3.76 8.43 11.81
N ILE A 63 2.69 8.55 12.60
CA ILE A 63 1.55 9.43 12.30
C ILE A 63 1.99 10.90 12.16
N LYS A 64 3.01 11.35 12.91
CA LYS A 64 3.52 12.73 12.83
C LYS A 64 4.17 13.03 11.48
N GLU A 65 4.76 12.00 10.86
CA GLU A 65 5.35 12.08 9.51
C GLU A 65 4.36 11.67 8.41
N LYS A 66 3.08 11.47 8.74
CA LYS A 66 2.04 10.93 7.84
C LYS A 66 2.39 9.54 7.26
N LYS A 67 3.24 8.79 7.96
CA LYS A 67 3.59 7.40 7.67
C LYS A 67 2.61 6.48 8.39
N ILE A 68 1.88 5.68 7.61
CA ILE A 68 0.81 4.82 8.07
C ILE A 68 1.19 3.37 7.81
N SER A 69 1.03 2.52 8.83
CA SER A 69 1.29 1.10 8.66
C SER A 69 0.32 0.51 7.62
N VAL A 70 0.87 -0.29 6.71
CA VAL A 70 0.13 -1.17 5.81
C VAL A 70 -0.85 -2.10 6.55
N MET A 71 -0.51 -2.50 7.78
CA MET A 71 -1.34 -3.38 8.61
C MET A 71 -2.41 -2.63 9.41
N ALA A 72 -2.40 -1.29 9.40
CA ALA A 72 -3.46 -0.51 10.02
C ALA A 72 -4.74 -0.63 9.17
N PRO A 73 -5.95 -0.51 9.77
CA PRO A 73 -7.21 -0.60 9.03
C PRO A 73 -7.28 0.35 7.81
N ILE A 74 -6.72 1.54 7.95
CA ILE A 74 -6.61 2.51 6.85
C ILE A 74 -5.59 2.07 5.79
N GLY A 75 -4.46 1.47 6.18
CA GLY A 75 -3.45 0.98 5.25
C GLY A 75 -4.02 -0.14 4.39
N THR A 76 -4.67 -1.11 5.02
CA THR A 76 -5.35 -2.21 4.32
C THR A 76 -6.48 -1.70 3.41
N ALA A 77 -7.19 -0.64 3.81
CA ALA A 77 -8.24 -0.01 3.00
C ALA A 77 -7.70 0.86 1.85
N LEU A 78 -6.40 1.15 1.79
CA LEU A 78 -5.79 1.89 0.69
C LEU A 78 -5.10 0.95 -0.31
N ILE A 79 -4.71 -0.26 0.11
CA ILE A 79 -4.19 -1.31 -0.78
C ILE A 79 -5.31 -1.77 -1.73
N GLY A 80 -4.99 -1.90 -3.02
CA GLY A 80 -5.92 -2.40 -4.04
C GLY A 80 -6.94 -1.37 -4.53
N PHE A 81 -6.92 -0.14 -4.01
CA PHE A 81 -7.75 0.93 -4.56
C PHE A 81 -6.98 1.72 -5.63
N ARG A 82 -7.73 2.26 -6.60
CA ARG A 82 -7.21 3.07 -7.69
C ARG A 82 -7.54 4.54 -7.54
N GLN A 83 -6.84 5.38 -8.30
CA GLN A 83 -7.16 6.79 -8.44
C GLN A 83 -8.65 7.00 -8.80
N GLY A 84 -9.28 7.98 -8.17
CA GLY A 84 -10.70 8.31 -8.33
C GLY A 84 -11.66 7.45 -7.51
N GLN A 85 -11.22 6.36 -6.87
CA GLN A 85 -12.09 5.59 -5.99
C GLN A 85 -12.34 6.30 -4.66
N LYS A 86 -13.54 6.03 -4.09
CA LYS A 86 -13.93 6.49 -2.76
C LYS A 86 -13.74 5.38 -1.74
N VAL A 87 -13.03 5.69 -0.66
CA VAL A 87 -12.82 4.81 0.48
C VAL A 87 -13.48 5.40 1.71
N LYS A 88 -14.11 4.54 2.52
CA LYS A 88 -14.69 4.92 3.81
C LYS A 88 -13.84 4.33 4.91
N TRP A 89 -13.32 5.17 5.81
CA TRP A 89 -12.58 4.67 6.97
C TRP A 89 -12.97 5.42 8.24
N GLN A 90 -12.73 4.76 9.39
CA GLN A 90 -13.00 5.31 10.72
C GLN A 90 -11.85 6.23 11.13
N VAL A 91 -12.15 7.49 11.44
CA VAL A 91 -11.21 8.42 12.11
C VAL A 91 -11.70 8.70 13.53
N PRO A 92 -10.89 9.34 14.40
CA PRO A 92 -11.35 9.71 15.75
C PRO A 92 -12.63 10.57 15.74
N ALA A 93 -12.84 11.37 14.69
CA ALA A 93 -14.04 12.18 14.49
C ALA A 93 -15.24 11.42 13.88
N GLY A 94 -15.17 10.08 13.75
CA GLY A 94 -16.22 9.24 13.17
C GLY A 94 -15.88 8.68 11.78
N LYS A 95 -16.86 8.05 11.12
CA LYS A 95 -16.69 7.53 9.74
C LYS A 95 -16.62 8.70 8.75
N LYS A 96 -15.60 8.69 7.89
CA LYS A 96 -15.44 9.66 6.81
C LYS A 96 -15.21 8.95 5.48
N THR A 97 -15.62 9.63 4.41
CA THR A 97 -15.37 9.22 3.03
C THR A 97 -14.26 10.08 2.46
N PHE A 98 -13.32 9.44 1.77
CA PHE A 98 -12.22 10.08 1.10
C PHE A 98 -12.14 9.60 -0.34
N THR A 99 -11.73 10.49 -1.24
CA THR A 99 -11.46 10.17 -2.64
C THR A 99 -9.96 10.08 -2.84
N ILE A 100 -9.47 9.00 -3.45
CA ILE A 100 -8.06 8.85 -3.80
C ILE A 100 -7.80 9.73 -5.02
N LEU A 101 -6.96 10.74 -4.83
CA LEU A 101 -6.60 11.67 -5.89
C LEU A 101 -5.43 11.18 -6.72
N GLU A 102 -4.50 10.46 -6.10
CA GLU A 102 -3.24 10.06 -6.72
C GLU A 102 -2.62 8.93 -5.90
N VAL A 103 -1.98 7.98 -6.60
CA VAL A 103 -1.15 6.94 -5.97
C VAL A 103 0.18 6.91 -6.72
N ILE A 104 1.26 7.07 -5.98
CA ILE A 104 2.63 7.07 -6.50
C ILE A 104 3.34 5.87 -5.88
N ASN A 105 3.91 5.04 -6.74
CA ASN A 105 4.78 3.95 -6.34
C ASN A 105 6.16 4.26 -6.92
N GLU A 106 7.14 4.52 -6.05
CA GLU A 106 8.53 4.65 -6.46
C GLU A 106 9.11 3.23 -6.55
N GLN A 107 8.90 2.57 -7.70
CA GLN A 107 9.59 1.33 -8.07
C GLN A 107 10.87 1.64 -8.87
#